data_AF-A0A918FNG7-F1
#
_entry.id   AF-A0A918FNG7-F1
#
_cell.length_a   1.000
_cell.length_b   1.000
_cell.length_c   1.000
_cell.angle_alpha   90.00
_cell.angle_beta   90.00
_cell.angle_gamma   90.00
#
_symmetry.space_group_name_H-M   'P 1'
#
loop_
_entity.id
_entity.type
_entity.pdbx_description
1 polymer ?
#
loop_
_entity_poly.entity_id
_entity_poly.type
_entity_poly.pdbx_seq_one_letter_code
_entity_poly.pdbx_strand_id
1 'polypeptide(L)'
;MFALLFAGAQSAQIQGRAAMDTRQYVAHSYMLQGLGREEASRRALEYFCDSVRVGSARKASADLAHYRDNDAGRTAQRKCRETMEARVARNAERTDVTGYMALFSHPRVSEIFATRPGYPLYTIPFTRVFGLVLGLWAASLVATVLASGLVVVVLRMLGVSVPVTLLGQVLYYALPTGKEAMLPLCEGLLLCALLAAVAGCVRTLQGRIRSGTVLSVSAFAGAACVKYAQTLLAVAGIAAMTALLVGVRWVRRREFSRPECAVLAATAAFAVALQLVISVLGLPSTRSSLQDLLSVHYTRSMVPDPGPEFLRLSVAFWREWLRDALVQPLVLLLLAAGAWGAFRHHRAFGCLIAGVAVAGVVNQAGHPEMSMGPRLMVMAMLLPVCGIPLLVESHARRYGRRGPDPVRPPRPGRRLPTAEAASR
;
A
#
# COMPACT_ATOMS: atom_id res chain seq x y z
N MET A 1 -6.36 13.98 -16.44
CA MET A 1 -6.47 13.04 -17.57
C MET A 1 -6.27 11.59 -17.15
N PHE A 2 -5.09 11.14 -16.68
CA PHE A 2 -4.87 9.73 -16.32
C PHE A 2 -5.82 9.17 -15.27
N ALA A 3 -6.15 9.95 -14.23
CA ALA A 3 -7.15 9.54 -13.23
C ALA A 3 -8.55 9.31 -13.85
N LEU A 4 -8.95 10.11 -14.84
CA LEU A 4 -10.23 9.95 -15.54
C LEU A 4 -10.22 8.75 -16.48
N LEU A 5 -9.12 8.54 -17.22
CA LEU A 5 -8.95 7.35 -18.07
C LEU A 5 -8.96 6.08 -17.22
N PHE A 6 -8.27 6.09 -16.08
CA PHE A 6 -8.30 5.01 -15.12
C PHE A 6 -9.72 4.80 -14.58
N ALA A 7 -10.40 5.85 -14.11
CA ALA A 7 -11.78 5.77 -13.63
C ALA A 7 -12.73 5.16 -14.68
N GLY A 8 -12.63 5.61 -15.94
CA GLY A 8 -13.40 5.07 -17.07
C GLY A 8 -13.08 3.60 -17.36
N ALA A 9 -11.80 3.19 -17.32
CA ALA A 9 -11.44 1.79 -17.44
C ALA A 9 -11.97 0.94 -16.26
N GLN A 10 -12.02 1.52 -15.06
CA GLN A 10 -12.52 0.85 -13.86
C GLN A 10 -14.05 0.80 -13.77
N SER A 11 -14.80 1.65 -14.50
CA SER A 11 -16.27 1.64 -14.47
C SER A 11 -16.86 0.41 -15.18
N ALA A 12 -16.13 -0.17 -16.14
CA ALA A 12 -16.52 -1.41 -16.81
C ALA A 12 -16.60 -2.63 -15.85
N GLN A 13 -16.12 -2.49 -14.62
CA GLN A 13 -16.04 -3.58 -13.65
C GLN A 13 -16.45 -3.13 -12.24
N ILE A 14 -17.53 -2.34 -12.11
CA ILE A 14 -18.04 -1.91 -10.79
C ILE A 14 -18.33 -3.11 -9.87
N GLN A 15 -18.72 -4.26 -10.44
CA GLN A 15 -19.00 -5.50 -9.71
C GLN A 15 -18.01 -6.63 -10.02
N GLY A 16 -17.95 -7.63 -9.12
CA GLY A 16 -17.08 -8.80 -9.27
C GLY A 16 -15.70 -8.64 -8.64
N ARG A 17 -15.54 -7.68 -7.72
CA ARG A 17 -14.25 -7.32 -7.07
C ARG A 17 -14.17 -7.67 -5.59
N ALA A 18 -15.26 -8.13 -4.98
CA ALA A 18 -15.25 -8.44 -3.56
C ALA A 18 -14.26 -9.57 -3.28
N ALA A 19 -13.36 -9.34 -2.32
CA ALA A 19 -12.50 -10.37 -1.77
C ALA A 19 -13.15 -10.99 -0.53
N MET A 20 -12.59 -12.09 -0.02
CA MET A 20 -13.09 -12.78 1.17
C MET A 20 -13.19 -11.86 2.40
N ASP A 21 -12.34 -10.84 2.50
CA ASP A 21 -12.34 -9.85 3.57
C ASP A 21 -13.40 -8.76 3.38
N THR A 22 -13.83 -8.48 2.14
CA THR A 22 -14.78 -7.40 1.83
C THR A 22 -16.08 -7.57 2.61
N ARG A 23 -16.58 -8.80 2.74
CA ARG A 23 -17.82 -9.08 3.51
C ARG A 23 -17.72 -8.66 4.98
N GLN A 24 -16.52 -8.77 5.59
CA GLN A 24 -16.30 -8.36 6.97
C GLN A 24 -16.40 -6.84 7.10
N TYR A 25 -15.74 -6.10 6.20
CA TYR A 25 -15.81 -4.64 6.19
C TYR A 25 -17.21 -4.12 5.87
N VAL A 26 -17.93 -4.74 4.93
CA VAL A 26 -19.30 -4.34 4.58
C VAL A 26 -20.25 -4.58 5.74
N ALA A 27 -20.19 -5.75 6.39
CA ALA A 27 -21.01 -6.02 7.57
C ALA A 27 -20.71 -5.01 8.69
N HIS A 28 -19.44 -4.73 8.96
CA HIS A 28 -19.04 -3.73 9.95
C HIS A 28 -19.55 -2.33 9.58
N SER A 29 -19.50 -1.95 8.30
CA SER A 29 -20.04 -0.67 7.82
C SER A 29 -21.55 -0.57 8.04
N TYR A 30 -22.30 -1.67 7.89
CA TYR A 30 -23.73 -1.69 8.19
C TYR A 30 -24.03 -1.63 9.69
N MET A 31 -23.26 -2.33 10.51
CA MET A 31 -23.40 -2.28 11.98
C MET A 31 -23.14 -0.87 12.52
N LEU A 32 -22.12 -0.16 12.01
CA LEU A 32 -21.87 1.25 12.33
C LEU A 32 -22.99 2.20 11.88
N GLN A 33 -23.83 1.78 10.94
CA GLN A 33 -25.01 2.53 10.51
C GLN A 33 -26.26 2.21 11.36
N GLY A 34 -26.14 1.33 12.36
CA GLY A 34 -27.21 0.95 13.28
C GLY A 34 -27.96 -0.32 12.89
N LEU A 35 -27.53 -1.05 11.85
CA LEU A 35 -28.14 -2.34 11.53
C LEU A 35 -27.72 -3.40 12.56
N GLY A 36 -28.67 -4.26 12.94
CA GLY A 36 -28.38 -5.43 13.76
C GLY A 36 -27.37 -6.36 13.09
N ARG A 37 -26.58 -7.06 13.89
CA ARG A 37 -25.48 -7.95 13.46
C ARG A 37 -25.90 -9.00 12.41
N GLU A 38 -27.06 -9.62 12.60
CA GLU A 38 -27.57 -10.65 11.69
C GLU A 38 -27.94 -10.06 10.33
N GLU A 39 -28.72 -8.97 10.33
CA GLU A 39 -29.14 -8.29 9.11
C GLU A 39 -27.96 -7.68 8.35
N ALA A 40 -27.02 -7.06 9.07
CA ALA A 40 -25.77 -6.57 8.50
C ALA A 40 -24.95 -7.69 7.84
N SER A 41 -24.92 -8.88 8.47
CA SER A 41 -24.24 -10.05 7.91
C SER A 41 -24.98 -10.57 6.67
N ARG A 42 -26.31 -10.66 6.69
CA ARG A 42 -27.10 -11.13 5.54
C ARG A 42 -26.89 -10.24 4.32
N ARG A 43 -26.98 -8.91 4.47
CA ARG A 43 -26.76 -7.96 3.37
C ARG A 43 -25.34 -7.99 2.81
N ALA A 44 -24.34 -8.11 3.68
CA ALA A 44 -22.95 -8.22 3.22
C ALA A 44 -22.69 -9.53 2.44
N LEU A 45 -23.36 -10.62 2.82
CA LEU A 45 -23.30 -11.91 2.11
C LEU A 45 -23.96 -11.84 0.74
N GLU A 46 -25.11 -11.17 0.61
CA GLU A 46 -25.78 -10.98 -0.68
C GLU A 46 -24.87 -10.28 -1.68
N TYR A 47 -24.26 -9.15 -1.26
CA TYR A 47 -23.28 -8.44 -2.08
C TYR A 47 -22.07 -9.30 -2.44
N PHE A 48 -21.51 -10.02 -1.45
CA PHE A 48 -20.35 -10.87 -1.67
C PHE A 48 -20.65 -12.00 -2.67
N CYS A 49 -21.74 -12.74 -2.48
CA CYS A 49 -22.11 -13.84 -3.36
C CYS A 49 -22.53 -13.35 -4.76
N ASP A 50 -23.13 -12.17 -4.88
CA ASP A 50 -23.39 -11.55 -6.19
C ASP A 50 -22.10 -11.11 -6.89
N SER A 51 -21.10 -10.63 -6.13
CA SER A 51 -19.76 -10.40 -6.67
C SER A 51 -19.09 -11.71 -7.11
N VAL A 52 -19.26 -12.82 -6.37
CA VAL A 52 -18.79 -14.15 -6.79
C VAL A 52 -19.46 -14.57 -8.11
N ARG A 53 -20.77 -14.35 -8.26
CA ARG A 53 -21.49 -14.63 -9.52
C ARG A 53 -20.84 -13.95 -10.71
N VAL A 54 -20.65 -12.64 -10.62
CA VAL A 54 -20.08 -11.81 -11.71
C VAL A 54 -18.62 -12.17 -11.97
N GLY A 55 -17.84 -12.40 -10.92
CA GLY A 55 -16.44 -12.79 -11.03
C GLY A 55 -16.27 -14.16 -11.71
N SER A 56 -17.08 -15.15 -11.31
CA SER A 56 -17.05 -16.50 -11.89
C SER A 56 -17.54 -16.51 -13.33
N ALA A 57 -18.63 -15.81 -13.67
CA ALA A 57 -19.11 -15.70 -15.05
C ALA A 57 -18.03 -15.10 -15.97
N ARG A 58 -17.33 -14.06 -15.51
CA ARG A 58 -16.25 -13.43 -16.27
C ARG A 58 -15.06 -14.36 -16.47
N LYS A 59 -14.65 -15.08 -15.42
CA LYS A 59 -13.57 -16.08 -15.52
C LYS A 59 -13.94 -17.18 -16.50
N ALA A 60 -15.16 -17.73 -16.41
CA ALA A 60 -15.66 -18.74 -17.32
C ALA A 60 -15.64 -18.24 -18.77
N SER A 61 -16.14 -17.02 -19.04
CA SER A 61 -16.13 -16.45 -20.39
C SER A 61 -14.74 -16.26 -21.02
N ALA A 62 -13.69 -16.18 -20.21
CA ALA A 62 -12.30 -16.02 -20.65
C ALA A 62 -11.50 -17.34 -20.61
N ASP A 63 -12.10 -18.41 -20.08
CA ASP A 63 -11.49 -19.73 -19.98
C ASP A 63 -11.91 -20.59 -21.16
N LEU A 64 -10.95 -21.02 -21.99
CA LEU A 64 -11.23 -21.85 -23.16
C LEU A 64 -11.99 -23.14 -22.81
N ALA A 65 -11.81 -23.69 -21.61
CA ALA A 65 -12.54 -24.88 -21.17
C ALA A 65 -14.00 -24.58 -20.82
N HIS A 66 -14.31 -23.36 -20.37
CA HIS A 66 -15.60 -23.00 -19.77
C HIS A 66 -16.31 -21.83 -20.46
N TYR A 67 -15.82 -21.31 -21.59
CA TYR A 67 -16.38 -20.11 -22.23
C TYR A 67 -17.82 -20.27 -22.72
N ARG A 68 -18.28 -21.52 -22.90
CA ARG A 68 -19.67 -21.86 -23.26
C ARG A 68 -20.57 -22.12 -22.05
N ASP A 69 -20.00 -22.18 -20.84
CA ASP A 69 -20.76 -22.39 -19.62
C ASP A 69 -21.43 -21.07 -19.20
N ASN A 70 -22.67 -20.90 -19.67
CA ASN A 70 -23.50 -19.75 -19.34
C ASN A 70 -24.05 -19.79 -17.89
N ASP A 71 -23.86 -20.91 -17.18
CA ASP A 71 -24.40 -21.15 -15.83
C ASP A 71 -23.35 -21.03 -14.71
N ALA A 72 -22.06 -21.01 -15.05
CA ALA A 72 -20.94 -20.93 -14.10
C ALA A 72 -21.14 -19.88 -12.99
N GLY A 73 -21.60 -18.69 -13.37
CA GLY A 73 -21.89 -17.60 -12.43
C GLY A 73 -23.01 -17.96 -11.44
N ARG A 74 -24.17 -18.43 -11.94
CA ARG A 74 -25.33 -18.78 -11.11
C ARG A 74 -25.01 -19.94 -10.17
N THR A 75 -24.32 -20.95 -10.66
CA THR A 75 -23.88 -22.11 -9.87
C THR A 75 -22.94 -21.68 -8.75
N ALA A 76 -21.96 -20.81 -9.04
CA ALA A 76 -21.05 -20.28 -8.01
C ALA A 76 -21.78 -19.44 -6.95
N GLN A 77 -22.78 -18.64 -7.35
CA GLN A 77 -23.59 -17.85 -6.42
C GLN A 77 -24.40 -18.73 -5.46
N ARG A 78 -25.08 -19.76 -5.99
CA ARG A 78 -25.89 -20.69 -5.21
C ARG A 78 -25.02 -21.40 -4.15
N LYS A 79 -23.90 -21.97 -4.58
CA LYS A 79 -22.93 -22.63 -3.69
C LYS A 79 -22.38 -21.67 -2.62
N CYS A 80 -22.13 -20.41 -2.99
CA CYS A 80 -21.71 -19.36 -2.05
C CYS A 80 -22.78 -19.12 -0.98
N ARG A 81 -24.05 -18.93 -1.37
CA ARG A 81 -25.15 -18.71 -0.43
C ARG A 81 -25.32 -19.89 0.53
N GLU A 82 -25.45 -21.10 0.00
CA GLU A 82 -25.60 -22.32 0.80
C GLU A 82 -24.49 -22.47 1.85
N THR A 83 -23.22 -22.31 1.42
CA THR A 83 -22.06 -22.46 2.31
C THR A 83 -22.03 -21.39 3.40
N MET A 84 -22.38 -20.16 3.07
CA MET A 84 -22.23 -19.01 3.96
C MET A 84 -23.42 -18.82 4.89
N GLU A 85 -24.65 -19.08 4.44
CA GLU A 85 -25.85 -19.06 5.28
C GLU A 85 -25.75 -20.11 6.39
N ALA A 86 -25.26 -21.31 6.06
CA ALA A 86 -24.99 -22.34 7.05
C ALA A 86 -23.95 -21.90 8.10
N ARG A 87 -22.97 -21.04 7.73
CA ARG A 87 -22.01 -20.47 8.68
C ARG A 87 -22.64 -19.39 9.55
N VAL A 88 -23.47 -18.53 8.96
CA VAL A 88 -24.19 -17.47 9.69
C VAL A 88 -25.11 -18.10 10.74
N ALA A 89 -25.91 -19.10 10.36
CA ALA A 89 -26.79 -19.83 11.27
C ALA A 89 -26.01 -20.47 12.43
N ARG A 90 -24.91 -21.17 12.14
CA ARG A 90 -24.05 -21.78 13.19
C ARG A 90 -23.41 -20.76 14.14
N ASN A 91 -23.25 -19.51 13.71
CA ASN A 91 -22.57 -18.48 14.49
C ASN A 91 -23.55 -17.49 15.15
N ALA A 92 -24.86 -17.57 14.87
CA ALA A 92 -25.85 -16.59 15.31
C ALA A 92 -25.92 -16.45 16.84
N GLU A 93 -25.81 -17.57 17.56
CA GLU A 93 -25.86 -17.63 19.03
C GLU A 93 -24.53 -17.26 19.72
N ARG A 94 -23.46 -17.02 18.96
CA ARG A 94 -22.14 -16.75 19.56
C ARG A 94 -22.07 -15.33 20.10
N THR A 95 -21.56 -15.18 21.32
CA THR A 95 -21.35 -13.88 21.97
C THR A 95 -20.50 -12.94 21.08
N ASP A 96 -20.95 -11.69 20.96
CA ASP A 96 -20.19 -10.62 20.32
C ASP A 96 -19.61 -9.70 21.39
N VAL A 97 -18.30 -9.80 21.60
CA VAL A 97 -17.59 -9.00 22.61
C VAL A 97 -17.37 -7.55 22.13
N THR A 98 -17.34 -7.33 20.82
CA THR A 98 -17.02 -6.02 20.23
C THR A 98 -18.26 -5.25 19.75
N GLY A 99 -19.40 -5.93 19.58
CA GLY A 99 -20.61 -5.40 18.95
C GLY A 99 -20.56 -5.31 17.42
N TYR A 100 -19.42 -5.64 16.81
CA TYR A 100 -19.17 -5.48 15.38
C TYR A 100 -18.64 -6.75 14.70
N MET A 101 -18.82 -7.94 15.30
CA MET A 101 -18.29 -9.19 14.75
C MET A 101 -19.23 -9.78 13.69
N ALA A 102 -18.83 -9.81 12.42
CA ALA A 102 -19.66 -10.47 11.41
C ALA A 102 -19.71 -12.01 11.61
N LEU A 103 -20.81 -12.61 11.15
CA LEU A 103 -21.18 -14.01 11.43
C LEU A 103 -20.56 -15.05 10.46
N PHE A 104 -19.69 -14.64 9.54
CA PHE A 104 -19.21 -15.53 8.45
C PHE A 104 -17.96 -16.35 8.79
N SER A 105 -17.21 -15.91 9.80
CA SER A 105 -15.89 -16.41 10.13
C SER A 105 -15.84 -16.88 11.57
N HIS A 106 -14.76 -17.57 11.91
CA HIS A 106 -14.46 -17.88 13.31
C HIS A 106 -14.36 -16.57 14.13
N PRO A 107 -14.82 -16.52 15.39
CA PRO A 107 -14.85 -15.30 16.21
C PRO A 107 -13.50 -14.55 16.23
N ARG A 108 -12.39 -15.28 16.44
CA ARG A 108 -11.04 -14.71 16.44
C ARG A 108 -10.68 -13.96 15.14
N VAL A 109 -11.20 -14.42 14.00
CA VAL A 109 -11.01 -13.74 12.71
C VAL A 109 -11.87 -12.48 12.66
N SER A 110 -13.14 -12.58 13.04
CA SER A 110 -14.05 -11.42 13.03
C SER A 110 -13.57 -10.30 13.97
N GLU A 111 -12.94 -10.63 15.09
CA GLU A 111 -12.35 -9.67 16.03
C GLU A 111 -11.23 -8.82 15.40
N ILE A 112 -10.42 -9.43 14.53
CA ILE A 112 -9.38 -8.72 13.75
C ILE A 112 -9.99 -7.62 12.88
N PHE A 113 -11.20 -7.81 12.34
CA PHE A 113 -11.89 -6.82 11.52
C PHE A 113 -12.69 -5.82 12.34
N ALA A 114 -13.25 -6.24 13.48
CA ALA A 114 -13.97 -5.36 14.41
C ALA A 114 -13.05 -4.27 15.02
N THR A 115 -11.78 -4.60 15.24
CA THR A 115 -10.77 -3.66 15.78
C THR A 115 -10.22 -2.65 14.75
N ARG A 116 -10.77 -2.62 13.53
CA ARG A 116 -10.29 -1.79 12.41
C ARG A 116 -11.42 -0.94 11.82
N PRO A 117 -11.94 0.05 12.55
CA PRO A 117 -13.12 0.80 12.13
C PRO A 117 -12.83 1.82 11.01
N GLY A 118 -11.57 2.15 10.72
CA GLY A 118 -11.22 3.25 9.83
C GLY A 118 -11.75 3.09 8.39
N TYR A 119 -11.61 1.89 7.81
CA TYR A 119 -12.14 1.64 6.47
C TYR A 119 -13.68 1.54 6.44
N PRO A 120 -14.34 0.80 7.34
CA PRO A 120 -15.80 0.84 7.48
C PRO A 120 -16.37 2.26 7.64
N LEU A 121 -15.79 3.09 8.54
CA LEU A 121 -16.23 4.47 8.72
C LEU A 121 -16.06 5.31 7.44
N TYR A 122 -14.96 5.11 6.72
CA TYR A 122 -14.70 5.79 5.45
C TYR A 122 -15.73 5.45 4.37
N THR A 123 -16.23 4.21 4.31
CA THR A 123 -17.17 3.78 3.25
C THR A 123 -18.63 4.16 3.54
N ILE A 124 -19.00 4.48 4.78
CA ILE A 124 -20.37 4.88 5.17
C ILE A 124 -20.93 6.02 4.29
N PRO A 125 -20.28 7.18 4.14
CA PRO A 125 -20.85 8.28 3.35
C PRO A 125 -21.12 7.87 1.90
N PHE A 126 -20.21 7.09 1.30
CA PHE A 126 -20.38 6.64 -0.09
C PHE A 126 -21.49 5.61 -0.23
N THR A 127 -21.57 4.64 0.68
CA THR A 127 -22.58 3.58 0.63
C THR A 127 -23.98 4.08 0.96
N ARG A 128 -24.09 5.15 1.77
CA ARG A 128 -25.37 5.84 2.02
C ARG A 128 -25.85 6.64 0.82
N VAL A 129 -24.96 7.38 0.15
CA VAL A 129 -25.34 8.27 -0.96
C VAL A 129 -25.56 7.50 -2.27
N PHE A 130 -24.70 6.54 -2.60
CA PHE A 130 -24.71 5.86 -3.89
C PHE A 130 -25.22 4.41 -3.82
N GLY A 131 -25.60 3.92 -2.65
CA GLY A 131 -25.87 2.51 -2.40
C GLY A 131 -24.57 1.70 -2.26
N LEU A 132 -24.69 0.41 -1.91
CA LEU A 132 -23.53 -0.40 -1.53
C LEU A 132 -22.52 -0.60 -2.67
N VAL A 133 -23.00 -1.02 -3.85
CA VAL A 133 -22.13 -1.42 -4.97
C VAL A 133 -21.37 -0.21 -5.52
N LEU A 134 -22.09 0.84 -5.91
CA LEU A 134 -21.50 2.07 -6.43
C LEU A 134 -20.74 2.84 -5.34
N GLY A 135 -21.24 2.82 -4.11
CA GLY A 135 -20.57 3.47 -2.97
C GLY A 135 -19.20 2.87 -2.67
N LEU A 136 -19.08 1.54 -2.62
CA LEU A 136 -17.77 0.90 -2.42
C LEU A 136 -16.82 1.15 -3.60
N TRP A 137 -17.32 1.10 -4.84
CA TRP A 137 -16.53 1.42 -6.01
C TRP A 137 -16.03 2.87 -5.97
N ALA A 138 -16.91 3.83 -5.65
CA ALA A 138 -16.58 5.24 -5.53
C ALA A 138 -15.59 5.49 -4.39
N ALA A 139 -15.76 4.86 -3.24
CA ALA A 139 -14.86 4.96 -2.10
C ALA A 139 -13.44 4.48 -2.47
N SER A 140 -13.33 3.31 -3.12
CA SER A 140 -12.04 2.79 -3.60
C SER A 140 -11.43 3.67 -4.70
N LEU A 141 -12.25 4.21 -5.61
CA LEU A 141 -11.79 5.13 -6.65
C LEU A 141 -11.23 6.42 -6.05
N VAL A 142 -11.93 7.04 -5.10
CA VAL A 142 -11.49 8.26 -4.42
C VAL A 142 -10.17 8.02 -3.70
N ALA A 143 -10.06 6.93 -2.91
CA ALA A 143 -8.81 6.59 -2.23
C ALA A 143 -7.65 6.38 -3.22
N THR A 144 -7.92 5.70 -4.33
CA THR A 144 -6.95 5.40 -5.39
C THR A 144 -6.47 6.67 -6.10
N VAL A 145 -7.39 7.56 -6.46
CA VAL A 145 -7.07 8.84 -7.12
C VAL A 145 -6.30 9.75 -6.18
N LEU A 146 -6.73 9.88 -4.91
CA LEU A 146 -6.04 10.67 -3.89
C LEU A 146 -4.62 10.16 -3.64
N ALA A 147 -4.43 8.84 -3.49
CA ALA A 147 -3.12 8.24 -3.36
C ALA A 147 -2.22 8.56 -4.57
N SER A 148 -2.74 8.43 -5.80
CA SER A 148 -1.99 8.78 -7.01
C SER A 148 -1.62 10.28 -7.05
N GLY A 149 -2.49 11.15 -6.56
CA GLY A 149 -2.24 12.59 -6.45
C GLY A 149 -1.14 12.89 -5.42
N LEU A 150 -1.13 12.15 -4.31
CA LEU A 150 -0.07 12.25 -3.30
C LEU A 150 1.29 11.79 -3.84
N VAL A 151 1.34 10.81 -4.76
CA VAL A 151 2.58 10.49 -5.48
C VAL A 151 3.11 11.71 -6.23
N VAL A 152 2.23 12.40 -6.97
CA VAL A 152 2.61 13.63 -7.68
C VAL A 152 3.08 14.70 -6.70
N VAL A 153 2.37 14.93 -5.59
CA VAL A 153 2.76 15.89 -4.55
C VAL A 153 4.14 15.57 -3.98
N VAL A 154 4.40 14.32 -3.60
CA VAL A 154 5.70 13.86 -3.07
C VAL A 154 6.81 14.11 -4.09
N LEU A 155 6.60 13.72 -5.35
CA LEU A 155 7.60 13.94 -6.41
C LEU A 155 7.84 15.43 -6.70
N ARG A 156 6.79 16.26 -6.70
CA ARG A 156 6.90 17.71 -6.86
C ARG A 156 7.64 18.36 -5.69
N MET A 157 7.43 17.89 -4.47
CA MET A 157 8.21 18.33 -3.31
C MET A 157 9.69 17.98 -3.46
N LEU A 158 10.03 16.86 -4.09
CA LEU A 158 11.41 16.46 -4.41
C LEU A 158 11.98 17.20 -5.65
N GLY A 159 11.24 18.18 -6.17
CA GLY A 159 11.65 19.03 -7.28
C GLY A 159 11.57 18.38 -8.66
N VAL A 160 10.90 17.24 -8.80
CA VAL A 160 10.79 16.51 -10.08
C VAL A 160 9.91 17.27 -11.08
N SER A 161 10.29 17.29 -12.36
CA SER A 161 9.53 17.96 -13.41
C SER A 161 8.13 17.37 -13.59
N VAL A 162 7.15 18.21 -13.99
CA VAL A 162 5.75 17.79 -14.19
C VAL A 162 5.60 16.52 -15.04
N PRO A 163 6.19 16.40 -16.24
CA PRO A 163 6.03 15.19 -17.06
C PRO A 163 6.54 13.93 -16.35
N VAL A 164 7.64 14.03 -15.61
CA VAL A 164 8.21 12.90 -14.86
C VAL A 164 7.37 12.58 -13.61
N THR A 165 6.71 13.57 -13.01
CA THR A 165 5.72 13.28 -11.94
C THR A 165 4.50 12.53 -12.45
N LEU A 166 4.07 12.77 -13.70
CA LEU A 166 2.99 12.02 -14.34
C LEU A 166 3.39 10.57 -14.61
N LEU A 167 4.67 10.29 -14.90
CA LEU A 167 5.18 8.91 -14.95
C LEU A 167 4.95 8.18 -13.62
N GLY A 168 5.21 8.84 -12.49
CA GLY A 168 4.93 8.27 -11.16
C GLY A 168 3.44 7.93 -10.98
N GLN A 169 2.56 8.82 -11.44
CA GLN A 169 1.12 8.57 -11.42
C GLN A 169 0.71 7.39 -12.33
N VAL A 170 1.27 7.29 -13.53
CA VAL A 170 1.04 6.17 -14.46
C VAL A 170 1.52 4.86 -13.83
N LEU A 171 2.71 4.84 -13.23
CA LEU A 171 3.24 3.67 -12.53
C LEU A 171 2.34 3.27 -11.35
N TYR A 172 1.80 4.23 -10.60
CA TYR A 172 0.86 3.93 -9.51
C TYR A 172 -0.37 3.16 -10.02
N TYR A 173 -0.91 3.52 -11.18
CA TYR A 173 -2.06 2.84 -11.77
C TYR A 173 -1.71 1.51 -12.46
N ALA A 174 -0.54 1.44 -13.11
CA ALA A 174 -0.11 0.28 -13.90
C ALA A 174 0.44 -0.87 -13.05
N LEU A 175 1.07 -0.55 -11.92
CA LEU A 175 1.60 -1.55 -10.99
C LEU A 175 0.48 -2.10 -10.08
N PRO A 176 0.74 -3.18 -9.32
CA PRO A 176 -0.26 -3.77 -8.42
C PRO A 176 -0.92 -2.76 -7.47
N THR A 177 -0.27 -1.65 -7.13
CA THR A 177 -0.86 -0.54 -6.34
C THR A 177 -2.22 -0.09 -6.88
N GLY A 178 -2.39 0.08 -8.19
CA GLY A 178 -3.62 0.58 -8.77
C GLY A 178 -4.76 -0.44 -8.70
N LYS A 179 -4.45 -1.70 -9.03
CA LYS A 179 -5.42 -2.81 -8.97
C LYS A 179 -5.86 -3.08 -7.53
N GLU A 180 -4.91 -3.21 -6.61
CA GLU A 180 -5.18 -3.55 -5.21
C GLU A 180 -5.89 -2.40 -4.49
N ALA A 181 -5.57 -1.14 -4.81
CA ALA A 181 -6.26 0.03 -4.25
C ALA A 181 -7.74 0.14 -4.70
N MET A 182 -8.07 -0.43 -5.87
CA MET A 182 -9.42 -0.46 -6.40
C MET A 182 -10.29 -1.60 -5.88
N LEU A 183 -9.71 -2.54 -5.13
CA LEU A 183 -10.52 -3.54 -4.43
C LEU A 183 -11.33 -2.85 -3.31
N PRO A 184 -12.54 -3.34 -2.99
CA PRO A 184 -13.33 -2.87 -1.85
C PRO A 184 -12.74 -3.41 -0.54
N LEU A 185 -11.54 -2.93 -0.23
CA LEU A 185 -10.69 -3.29 0.88
C LEU A 185 -9.87 -2.07 1.37
N CYS A 186 -9.17 -2.23 2.47
CA CYS A 186 -8.41 -1.16 3.13
C CYS A 186 -7.17 -0.67 2.38
N GLU A 187 -6.64 -1.43 1.41
CA GLU A 187 -5.32 -1.23 0.81
C GLU A 187 -5.20 0.14 0.15
N GLY A 188 -6.22 0.57 -0.61
CA GLY A 188 -6.21 1.89 -1.24
C GLY A 188 -6.16 3.04 -0.24
N LEU A 189 -6.99 2.96 0.82
CA LEU A 189 -7.02 3.97 1.88
C LEU A 189 -5.72 3.96 2.70
N LEU A 190 -5.17 2.78 2.98
CA LEU A 190 -3.88 2.63 3.65
C LEU A 190 -2.75 3.26 2.82
N LEU A 191 -2.66 2.96 1.53
CA LEU A 191 -1.65 3.55 0.64
C LEU A 191 -1.78 5.07 0.58
N CYS A 192 -3.01 5.59 0.51
CA CYS A 192 -3.28 7.02 0.58
C CYS A 192 -2.73 7.64 1.87
N ALA A 193 -3.04 7.05 3.03
CA ALA A 193 -2.57 7.53 4.32
C ALA A 193 -1.03 7.42 4.47
N LEU A 194 -0.42 6.32 4.01
CA LEU A 194 1.02 6.14 4.02
C LEU A 194 1.74 7.15 3.11
N LEU A 195 1.20 7.44 1.92
CA LEU A 195 1.76 8.48 1.04
C LEU A 195 1.62 9.88 1.62
N ALA A 196 0.51 10.18 2.30
CA ALA A 196 0.36 11.42 3.06
C ALA A 196 1.39 11.51 4.20
N ALA A 197 1.64 10.40 4.90
CA ALA A 197 2.63 10.34 5.95
C ALA A 197 4.07 10.53 5.41
N VAL A 198 4.40 9.90 4.29
CA VAL A 198 5.66 10.11 3.56
C VAL A 198 5.79 11.57 3.12
N ALA A 199 4.73 12.19 2.60
CA ALA A 199 4.74 13.62 2.27
C ALA A 199 5.01 14.50 3.50
N GLY A 200 4.46 14.16 4.66
CA GLY A 200 4.79 14.77 5.95
C GLY A 200 6.27 14.63 6.30
N CYS A 201 6.82 13.42 6.19
CA CYS A 201 8.25 13.18 6.41
C CYS A 201 9.13 13.99 5.43
N VAL A 202 8.76 14.09 4.15
CA VAL A 202 9.48 14.94 3.18
C VAL A 202 9.39 16.42 3.57
N ARG A 203 8.23 16.91 4.04
CA ARG A 203 8.11 18.29 4.56
C ARG A 203 9.04 18.54 5.74
N THR A 204 9.14 17.57 6.66
CA THR A 204 10.09 17.64 7.78
C THR A 204 11.52 17.72 7.26
N LEU A 205 11.92 16.84 6.32
CA LEU A 205 13.25 16.82 5.69
C LEU A 205 13.60 18.14 4.98
N GLN A 206 12.61 18.87 4.46
CA GLN A 206 12.77 20.21 3.87
C GLN A 206 12.90 21.34 4.91
N GLY A 207 12.95 21.02 6.20
CA GLY A 207 13.09 21.98 7.29
C GLY A 207 11.78 22.46 7.90
N ARG A 208 10.62 22.10 7.33
CA ARG A 208 9.29 22.47 7.88
C ARG A 208 8.83 21.51 8.98
N ILE A 209 9.66 21.37 10.01
CA ILE A 209 9.60 20.30 11.01
C ILE A 209 8.21 20.17 11.65
N ARG A 210 7.65 21.26 12.21
CA ARG A 210 6.35 21.21 12.90
C ARG A 210 5.22 20.72 11.98
N SER A 211 5.05 21.38 10.83
CA SER A 211 3.99 21.01 9.88
C SER A 211 4.18 19.61 9.28
N GLY A 212 5.42 19.21 9.03
CA GLY A 212 5.73 17.90 8.47
C GLY A 212 5.47 16.78 9.46
N THR A 213 5.88 16.96 10.72
CA THR A 213 5.64 16.00 11.81
C THR A 213 4.16 15.88 12.15
N VAL A 214 3.42 17.00 12.22
CA VAL A 214 1.96 16.94 12.45
C VAL A 214 1.28 16.15 11.34
N LEU A 215 1.61 16.44 10.07
CA LEU A 215 1.04 15.72 8.93
C LEU A 215 1.41 14.23 8.94
N SER A 216 2.66 13.88 9.25
CA SER A 216 3.09 12.48 9.26
C SER A 216 2.43 11.70 10.40
N VAL A 217 2.43 12.25 11.61
CA VAL A 217 1.81 11.61 12.78
C VAL A 217 0.30 11.48 12.60
N SER A 218 -0.39 12.51 12.10
CA SER A 218 -1.84 12.42 11.85
C SER A 218 -2.19 11.39 10.79
N ALA A 219 -1.39 11.32 9.71
CA ALA A 219 -1.58 10.36 8.64
C ALA A 219 -1.29 8.91 9.11
N PHE A 220 -0.26 8.71 9.94
CA PHE A 220 -0.01 7.41 10.56
C PHE A 220 -1.10 7.01 11.55
N ALA A 221 -1.64 7.95 12.33
CA ALA A 221 -2.79 7.67 13.21
C ALA A 221 -4.01 7.21 12.39
N GLY A 222 -4.33 7.92 11.30
CA GLY A 222 -5.39 7.51 10.37
C GLY A 222 -5.12 6.13 9.75
N ALA A 223 -3.89 5.87 9.30
CA ALA A 223 -3.48 4.56 8.80
C ALA A 223 -3.62 3.45 9.85
N ALA A 224 -3.32 3.74 11.13
CA ALA A 224 -3.46 2.78 12.22
C ALA A 224 -4.93 2.41 12.48
N CYS A 225 -5.85 3.37 12.39
CA CYS A 225 -7.29 3.11 12.47
C CYS A 225 -7.80 2.21 11.32
N VAL A 226 -7.13 2.26 10.16
CA VAL A 226 -7.44 1.41 9.00
C VAL A 226 -6.82 0.02 9.15
N LYS A 227 -5.51 -0.03 9.43
CA LYS A 227 -4.72 -1.26 9.63
C LYS A 227 -3.49 -0.97 10.49
N TYR A 228 -3.63 -1.14 11.80
CA TYR A 228 -2.55 -0.90 12.77
C TYR A 228 -1.30 -1.75 12.53
N ALA A 229 -1.43 -3.03 12.18
CA ALA A 229 -0.27 -3.93 11.99
C ALA A 229 0.61 -3.50 10.80
N GLN A 230 0.01 -3.23 9.64
CA GLN A 230 0.76 -2.76 8.46
C GLN A 230 1.32 -1.35 8.68
N THR A 231 0.61 -0.50 9.41
CA THR A 231 1.09 0.83 9.80
C THR A 231 2.31 0.74 10.72
N LEU A 232 2.27 -0.12 11.74
CA LEU A 232 3.39 -0.36 12.64
C LEU A 232 4.62 -0.82 11.86
N LEU A 233 4.46 -1.80 10.95
CA LEU A 233 5.55 -2.26 10.09
C LEU A 233 6.12 -1.12 9.25
N ALA A 234 5.28 -0.30 8.62
CA ALA A 234 5.71 0.82 7.79
C ALA A 234 6.47 1.89 8.58
N VAL A 235 5.94 2.30 9.74
CA VAL A 235 6.57 3.31 10.59
C VAL A 235 7.88 2.79 11.19
N ALA A 236 7.89 1.55 11.68
CA ALA A 236 9.10 0.91 12.19
C ALA A 236 10.16 0.73 11.09
N GLY A 237 9.76 0.36 9.87
CA GLY A 237 10.64 0.28 8.72
C GLY A 237 11.27 1.63 8.36
N ILE A 238 10.47 2.71 8.36
CA ILE A 238 10.98 4.07 8.18
C ILE A 238 11.96 4.46 9.29
N ALA A 239 11.62 4.19 10.56
CA ALA A 239 12.47 4.49 11.70
C ALA A 239 13.82 3.73 11.59
N ALA A 240 13.79 2.44 11.30
CA ALA A 240 14.98 1.61 11.15
C ALA A 240 15.90 2.09 10.01
N MET A 241 15.35 2.39 8.83
CA MET A 241 16.15 2.88 7.70
C MET A 241 16.70 4.28 7.93
N THR A 242 15.98 5.13 8.67
CA THR A 242 16.45 6.47 9.06
C THR A 242 17.54 6.37 10.14
N ALA A 243 17.37 5.48 11.11
CA ALA A 243 18.39 5.18 12.12
C ALA A 243 19.68 4.65 11.47
N LEU A 244 19.56 3.76 10.49
CA LEU A 244 20.71 3.27 9.72
C LEU A 244 21.44 4.42 9.00
N LEU A 245 20.71 5.35 8.38
CA LEU A 245 21.30 6.53 7.73
C LEU A 245 22.06 7.41 8.74
N VAL A 246 21.44 7.71 9.88
CA VAL A 246 22.03 8.53 10.94
C VAL A 246 23.25 7.82 11.54
N GLY A 247 23.17 6.52 11.82
CA GLY A 247 24.27 5.70 12.33
C GLY A 247 25.46 5.65 11.36
N VAL A 248 25.22 5.45 10.06
CA VAL A 248 26.29 5.49 9.04
C VAL A 248 26.97 6.86 8.98
N ARG A 249 26.23 7.95 9.16
CA ARG A 249 26.82 9.30 9.21
C ARG A 249 27.62 9.52 10.48
N TRP A 250 27.10 9.07 11.61
CA TRP A 250 27.77 9.14 12.91
C TRP A 250 29.12 8.41 12.89
N VAL A 251 29.16 7.17 12.40
CA VAL A 251 30.42 6.40 12.23
C VAL A 251 31.39 7.11 11.29
N ARG A 252 30.88 7.77 10.24
CA ARG A 252 31.69 8.55 9.29
C ARG A 252 32.03 9.97 9.77
N ARG A 253 31.73 10.30 11.04
CA ARG A 253 31.92 11.63 11.65
C ARG A 253 31.34 12.78 10.81
N ARG A 254 30.22 12.52 10.15
CA ARG A 254 29.46 13.53 9.40
C ARG A 254 28.36 14.10 10.26
N GLU A 255 28.08 15.39 10.07
CA GLU A 255 26.96 16.05 10.72
C GLU A 255 25.62 15.39 10.33
N PHE A 256 24.75 15.22 11.32
CA PHE A 256 23.37 14.80 11.13
C PHE A 256 22.47 16.04 11.14
N SER A 257 21.50 16.08 10.23
CA SER A 257 20.63 17.25 10.12
C SER A 257 19.49 17.17 11.14
N ARG A 258 19.12 18.30 11.76
CA ARG A 258 17.96 18.38 12.67
C ARG A 258 16.68 17.77 12.06
N PRO A 259 16.38 17.96 10.75
CA PRO A 259 15.26 17.29 10.09
C PRO A 259 15.28 15.76 10.12
N GLU A 260 16.44 15.13 9.91
CA GLU A 260 16.56 13.66 9.91
C GLU A 260 16.33 13.09 11.32
N CYS A 261 16.88 13.74 12.35
CA CYS A 261 16.62 13.39 13.74
C CYS A 261 15.14 13.57 14.10
N ALA A 262 14.48 14.63 13.61
CA ALA A 262 13.06 14.85 13.85
C ALA A 262 12.18 13.75 13.22
N VAL A 263 12.51 13.31 12.00
CA VAL A 263 11.84 12.17 11.37
C VAL A 263 12.04 10.90 12.20
N LEU A 264 13.29 10.57 12.56
CA LEU A 264 13.60 9.38 13.35
C LEU A 264 12.87 9.39 14.70
N ALA A 265 12.92 10.50 15.42
CA ALA A 265 12.27 10.64 16.71
C ALA A 265 10.75 10.48 16.58
N ALA A 266 10.13 11.13 15.59
CA ALA A 266 8.68 11.06 15.39
C ALA A 266 8.22 9.63 15.00
N THR A 267 8.93 8.96 14.08
CA THR A 267 8.56 7.60 13.67
C THR A 267 8.87 6.57 14.75
N ALA A 268 9.99 6.66 15.45
CA ALA A 268 10.30 5.78 16.57
C ALA A 268 9.29 5.95 17.71
N ALA A 269 9.00 7.19 18.12
CA ALA A 269 8.01 7.46 19.17
C ALA A 269 6.63 6.96 18.78
N PHE A 270 6.20 7.18 17.53
CA PHE A 270 4.91 6.68 17.06
C PHE A 270 4.86 5.15 17.03
N ALA A 271 5.91 4.47 16.54
CA ALA A 271 5.97 3.00 16.52
C ALA A 271 5.86 2.41 17.94
N VAL A 272 6.60 2.98 18.90
CA VAL A 272 6.52 2.58 20.32
C VAL A 272 5.13 2.84 20.88
N ALA A 273 4.58 4.05 20.69
CA ALA A 273 3.24 4.40 21.16
C ALA A 273 2.16 3.47 20.58
N LEU A 274 2.22 3.19 19.27
CA LEU A 274 1.27 2.29 18.63
C LEU A 274 1.42 0.85 19.15
N GLN A 275 2.65 0.36 19.35
CA GLN A 275 2.88 -0.95 19.95
C GLN A 275 2.32 -1.04 21.38
N LEU A 276 2.50 0.02 22.18
CA LEU A 276 1.93 0.10 23.52
C LEU A 276 0.40 0.07 23.47
N VAL A 277 -0.23 0.82 22.56
CA VAL A 277 -1.70 0.79 22.38
C VAL A 277 -2.17 -0.62 22.00
N ILE A 278 -1.48 -1.28 21.06
CA ILE A 278 -1.80 -2.67 20.66
C ILE A 278 -1.73 -3.61 21.86
N SER A 279 -0.68 -3.49 22.67
CA SER A 279 -0.47 -4.34 23.84
C SER A 279 -1.47 -4.05 24.97
N VAL A 280 -1.74 -2.78 25.29
CA VAL A 280 -2.66 -2.37 26.37
C VAL A 280 -4.10 -2.71 26.05
N LEU A 281 -4.53 -2.52 24.80
CA LEU A 281 -5.89 -2.87 24.37
C LEU A 281 -6.05 -4.37 24.09
N GLY A 282 -5.00 -5.18 24.26
CA GLY A 282 -5.05 -6.62 23.99
C GLY A 282 -5.42 -6.94 22.54
N LEU A 283 -5.09 -6.04 21.59
CA LEU A 283 -5.47 -6.24 20.18
C LEU A 283 -4.85 -7.54 19.66
N PRO A 284 -5.48 -8.19 18.66
CA PRO A 284 -5.01 -9.45 18.11
C PRO A 284 -3.51 -9.44 17.82
N SER A 285 -2.80 -10.33 18.51
CA SER A 285 -1.34 -10.41 18.53
C SER A 285 -0.78 -11.15 17.32
N THR A 286 0.53 -11.06 17.12
CA THR A 286 1.25 -11.86 16.11
C THR A 286 0.97 -13.36 16.26
N ARG A 287 0.83 -13.85 17.51
CA ARG A 287 0.55 -15.27 17.78
C ARG A 287 -0.85 -15.69 17.31
N SER A 288 -1.87 -14.85 17.48
CA SER A 288 -3.21 -15.14 16.97
C SER A 288 -3.24 -15.16 15.45
N SER A 289 -2.54 -14.24 14.78
CA SER A 289 -2.42 -14.22 13.32
C SER A 289 -1.68 -15.44 12.78
N LEU A 290 -0.63 -15.87 13.48
CA LEU A 290 0.15 -17.05 13.07
C LEU A 290 -0.67 -18.34 13.22
N GLN A 291 -1.47 -18.45 14.28
CA GLN A 291 -2.42 -19.55 14.44
C GLN A 291 -3.54 -19.51 13.39
N ASP A 292 -4.07 -18.33 13.07
CA ASP A 292 -5.07 -18.16 12.02
C ASP A 292 -4.53 -18.67 10.68
N LEU A 293 -3.30 -18.31 10.31
CA LEU A 293 -2.63 -18.78 9.11
C LEU A 293 -2.44 -20.31 9.11
N LEU A 294 -1.79 -20.86 10.15
CA LEU A 294 -1.42 -22.28 10.18
C LEU A 294 -2.61 -23.23 10.33
N SER A 295 -3.69 -22.77 10.96
CA SER A 295 -4.94 -23.52 11.08
C SER A 295 -5.88 -23.34 9.88
N VAL A 296 -5.43 -22.66 8.82
CA VAL A 296 -6.23 -22.34 7.63
C VAL A 296 -7.53 -21.64 8.05
N HIS A 297 -7.39 -20.50 8.71
CA HIS A 297 -8.48 -19.70 9.26
C HIS A 297 -9.37 -20.46 10.26
N TYR A 298 -8.73 -21.24 11.14
CA TYR A 298 -9.37 -22.11 12.13
C TYR A 298 -10.32 -23.16 11.51
N THR A 299 -10.09 -23.56 10.25
CA THR A 299 -10.80 -24.69 9.65
C THR A 299 -10.15 -26.04 10.02
N ARG A 300 -8.91 -26.00 10.50
CA ARG A 300 -8.17 -27.13 11.05
C ARG A 300 -7.88 -26.89 12.54
N SER A 301 -7.51 -27.97 13.23
CA SER A 301 -7.07 -27.89 14.64
C SER A 301 -5.88 -26.94 14.79
N MET A 302 -5.79 -26.30 15.96
CA MET A 302 -4.69 -25.40 16.30
C MET A 302 -3.35 -26.15 16.32
N VAL A 303 -2.28 -25.46 15.93
CA VAL A 303 -0.92 -26.03 15.95
C VAL A 303 -0.31 -25.82 17.33
N PRO A 304 0.13 -26.88 18.04
CA PRO A 304 0.68 -26.76 19.39
C PRO A 304 1.92 -25.86 19.46
N ASP A 305 2.86 -26.04 18.53
CA ASP A 305 4.04 -25.19 18.36
C ASP A 305 4.06 -24.52 16.98
N PRO A 306 3.55 -23.28 16.86
CA PRO A 306 3.42 -22.59 15.58
C PRO A 306 4.75 -22.15 14.98
N GLY A 307 5.81 -22.00 15.78
CA GLY A 307 7.07 -21.40 15.33
C GLY A 307 7.79 -22.23 14.25
N PRO A 308 8.11 -23.51 14.53
CA PRO A 308 8.80 -24.38 13.58
C PRO A 308 8.03 -24.62 12.28
N GLU A 309 6.71 -24.82 12.36
CA GLU A 309 5.89 -25.02 11.16
C GLU A 309 5.79 -23.76 10.32
N PHE A 310 5.69 -22.58 10.94
CA PHE A 310 5.75 -21.31 10.23
C PHE A 310 7.11 -21.11 9.55
N LEU A 311 8.21 -21.45 10.22
CA LEU A 311 9.55 -21.34 9.63
C LEU A 311 9.68 -22.27 8.41
N ARG A 312 9.23 -23.53 8.52
CA ARG A 312 9.23 -24.48 7.41
C ARG A 312 8.41 -23.97 6.23
N LEU A 313 7.19 -23.49 6.48
CA LEU A 313 6.33 -22.89 5.46
C LEU A 313 6.98 -21.66 4.82
N SER A 314 7.57 -20.78 5.64
CA SER A 314 8.23 -19.56 5.18
C SER A 314 9.42 -19.87 4.28
N VAL A 315 10.26 -20.85 4.64
CA VAL A 315 11.40 -21.27 3.81
C VAL A 315 10.91 -21.83 2.46
N ALA A 316 9.91 -22.71 2.47
CA ALA A 316 9.34 -23.25 1.24
C ALA A 316 8.74 -22.15 0.35
N PHE A 317 8.00 -21.22 0.96
CA PHE A 317 7.42 -20.06 0.28
C PHE A 317 8.50 -19.18 -0.36
N TRP A 318 9.53 -18.76 0.39
CA TRP A 318 10.56 -17.87 -0.13
C TRP A 318 11.41 -18.50 -1.23
N ARG A 319 11.60 -19.82 -1.18
CA ARG A 319 12.26 -20.57 -2.26
C ARG A 319 11.44 -20.53 -3.55
N GLU A 320 10.15 -20.81 -3.47
CA GLU A 320 9.29 -20.78 -4.66
C GLU A 320 9.09 -19.35 -5.18
N TRP A 321 8.87 -18.40 -4.27
CA TRP A 321 8.79 -16.99 -4.60
C TRP A 321 10.04 -16.50 -5.33
N LEU A 322 11.24 -16.87 -4.85
CA LEU A 322 12.49 -16.48 -5.51
C LEU A 322 12.63 -17.15 -6.88
N ARG A 323 12.24 -18.42 -7.01
CA ARG A 323 12.22 -19.12 -8.30
C ARG A 323 11.33 -18.40 -9.31
N ASP A 324 10.10 -18.07 -8.92
CA ASP A 324 9.16 -17.31 -9.75
C ASP A 324 9.69 -15.92 -10.09
N ALA A 325 10.27 -15.22 -9.10
CA ALA A 325 10.85 -13.90 -9.29
C ALA A 325 12.08 -13.92 -10.21
N LEU A 326 12.86 -15.00 -10.25
CA LEU A 326 13.98 -15.14 -11.17
C LEU A 326 13.53 -15.49 -12.60
N VAL A 327 12.44 -16.26 -12.74
CA VAL A 327 11.82 -16.56 -14.04
C VAL A 327 11.11 -15.32 -14.60
N GLN A 328 10.51 -14.49 -13.74
CA GLN A 328 9.82 -13.25 -14.09
C GLN A 328 10.42 -12.05 -13.32
N PRO A 329 11.63 -11.59 -13.71
CA PRO A 329 12.42 -10.64 -12.93
C PRO A 329 11.89 -9.21 -12.93
N LEU A 330 10.77 -8.93 -13.61
CA LEU A 330 10.23 -7.58 -13.73
C LEU A 330 10.03 -6.90 -12.37
N VAL A 331 9.47 -7.61 -11.38
CA VAL A 331 9.26 -7.06 -10.03
C VAL A 331 10.59 -6.72 -9.36
N LEU A 332 11.59 -7.60 -9.44
CA LEU A 332 12.93 -7.36 -8.88
C LEU A 332 13.62 -6.18 -9.56
N LEU A 333 13.54 -6.10 -10.90
CA LEU A 333 14.11 -5.01 -11.68
C LEU A 333 13.46 -3.67 -11.35
N LEU A 334 12.12 -3.64 -11.20
CA LEU A 334 11.39 -2.44 -10.79
C LEU A 334 11.79 -1.99 -9.39
N LEU A 335 11.87 -2.92 -8.43
CA LEU A 335 12.31 -2.62 -7.06
C LEU A 335 13.76 -2.09 -7.05
N ALA A 336 14.66 -2.71 -7.81
CA ALA A 336 16.05 -2.28 -7.89
C ALA A 336 16.20 -0.90 -8.56
N ALA A 337 15.49 -0.67 -9.68
CA ALA A 337 15.47 0.63 -10.36
C ALA A 337 14.85 1.72 -9.47
N GLY A 338 13.78 1.40 -8.74
CA GLY A 338 13.15 2.28 -7.76
C GLY A 338 14.10 2.65 -6.62
N ALA A 339 14.75 1.66 -6.01
CA ALA A 339 15.77 1.87 -4.98
C ALA A 339 16.90 2.77 -5.50
N TRP A 340 17.44 2.43 -6.67
CA TRP A 340 18.51 3.20 -7.28
C TRP A 340 18.11 4.67 -7.49
N GLY A 341 16.95 4.92 -8.11
CA GLY A 341 16.45 6.27 -8.32
C GLY A 341 16.27 7.06 -7.03
N ALA A 342 15.64 6.45 -6.02
CA ALA A 342 15.37 7.09 -4.74
C ALA A 342 16.67 7.46 -4.00
N PHE A 343 17.62 6.52 -3.87
CA PHE A 343 18.89 6.76 -3.17
C PHE A 343 19.84 7.68 -3.95
N ARG A 344 19.78 7.65 -5.29
CA ARG A 344 20.61 8.51 -6.14
C ARG A 344 20.15 9.95 -6.14
N HIS A 345 18.84 10.20 -6.10
CA HIS A 345 18.28 11.55 -6.09
C HIS A 345 18.33 12.18 -4.70
N HIS A 346 17.88 11.47 -3.66
CA HIS A 346 17.85 12.01 -2.30
C HIS A 346 17.93 10.89 -1.24
N ARG A 347 19.11 10.67 -0.64
CA ARG A 347 19.37 9.54 0.28
C ARG A 347 18.40 9.45 1.45
N ALA A 348 18.06 10.56 2.09
CA ALA A 348 17.12 10.54 3.21
C ALA A 348 15.70 10.14 2.77
N PHE A 349 15.27 10.55 1.57
CA PHE A 349 13.99 10.10 1.01
C PHE A 349 14.07 8.61 0.61
N GLY A 350 15.20 8.19 0.03
CA GLY A 350 15.50 6.78 -0.24
C GLY A 350 15.30 5.90 0.99
N CYS A 351 15.78 6.32 2.16
CA CYS A 351 15.55 5.60 3.42
C CYS A 351 14.07 5.53 3.81
N LEU A 352 13.29 6.61 3.64
CA LEU A 352 11.86 6.59 3.95
C LEU A 352 11.13 5.54 3.11
N ILE A 353 11.29 5.62 1.79
CA ILE A 353 10.54 4.77 0.86
C ILE A 353 11.04 3.33 0.89
N ALA A 354 12.34 3.12 1.11
CA ALA A 354 12.90 1.78 1.35
C ALA A 354 12.36 1.19 2.66
N GLY A 355 12.17 1.99 3.72
CA GLY A 355 11.54 1.54 4.96
C GLY A 355 10.11 1.04 4.76
N VAL A 356 9.31 1.77 3.99
CA VAL A 356 7.96 1.32 3.59
C VAL A 356 8.01 0.06 2.73
N ALA A 357 9.02 -0.08 1.87
CA ALA A 357 9.17 -1.26 1.04
C ALA A 357 9.58 -2.51 1.80
N VAL A 358 10.53 -2.38 2.73
CA VAL A 358 10.90 -3.42 3.69
C VAL A 358 9.68 -3.86 4.48
N ALA A 359 8.84 -2.92 4.94
CA ALA A 359 7.60 -3.25 5.62
C ALA A 359 6.64 -4.10 4.75
N GLY A 360 6.55 -3.83 3.44
CA GLY A 360 5.80 -4.66 2.50
C GLY A 360 6.35 -6.08 2.38
N VAL A 361 7.68 -6.22 2.31
CA VAL A 361 8.35 -7.54 2.27
C VAL A 361 8.17 -8.30 3.58
N VAL A 362 8.31 -7.63 4.73
CA VAL A 362 8.08 -8.24 6.06
C VAL A 362 6.61 -8.63 6.22
N ASN A 363 5.67 -7.83 5.70
CA ASN A 363 4.25 -8.17 5.70
C ASN A 363 3.96 -9.44 4.88
N GLN A 364 4.61 -9.61 3.72
CA GLN A 364 4.58 -10.87 2.95
C GLN A 364 5.22 -12.02 3.73
N ALA A 365 6.37 -11.78 4.39
CA ALA A 365 7.04 -12.79 5.18
C ALA A 365 6.15 -13.33 6.31
N GLY A 366 5.34 -12.45 6.93
CA GLY A 366 4.37 -12.82 7.96
C GLY A 366 3.15 -13.61 7.45
N HIS A 367 2.92 -13.61 6.13
CA HIS A 367 1.81 -14.32 5.48
C HIS A 367 2.34 -15.02 4.21
N PRO A 368 3.09 -16.14 4.37
CA PRO A 368 3.67 -16.91 3.27
C PRO A 368 2.59 -17.61 2.42
N GLU A 369 1.81 -16.82 1.67
CA GLU A 369 0.73 -17.25 0.79
C GLU A 369 0.88 -16.61 -0.60
N MET A 370 1.00 -17.45 -1.62
CA MET A 370 1.25 -17.02 -3.01
C MET A 370 0.03 -16.30 -3.62
N SER A 371 -1.19 -16.75 -3.30
CA SER A 371 -2.43 -16.20 -3.86
C SER A 371 -2.68 -14.74 -3.47
N MET A 372 -2.13 -14.32 -2.32
CA MET A 372 -2.27 -12.98 -1.74
C MET A 372 -1.02 -12.11 -1.95
N GLY A 373 0.00 -12.63 -2.63
CA GLY A 373 1.31 -11.98 -2.81
C GLY A 373 1.25 -10.53 -3.30
N PRO A 374 0.57 -10.25 -4.44
CA PRO A 374 0.47 -8.90 -4.98
C PRO A 374 -0.13 -7.88 -4.00
N ARG A 375 -1.12 -8.30 -3.22
CA ARG A 375 -1.81 -7.49 -2.20
C ARG A 375 -0.91 -7.20 -1.00
N LEU A 376 -0.20 -8.20 -0.53
CA LEU A 376 0.66 -8.11 0.66
C LEU A 376 1.96 -7.33 0.39
N MET A 377 2.48 -7.38 -0.84
CA MET A 377 3.65 -6.62 -1.29
C MET A 377 3.31 -5.19 -1.77
N VAL A 378 2.05 -4.76 -1.71
CA VAL A 378 1.61 -3.49 -2.31
C VAL A 378 2.36 -2.26 -1.77
N MET A 379 2.77 -2.27 -0.49
CA MET A 379 3.60 -1.21 0.10
C MET A 379 5.00 -1.16 -0.54
N ALA A 380 5.58 -2.31 -0.91
CA ALA A 380 6.87 -2.39 -1.59
C ALA A 380 6.82 -1.79 -3.00
N MET A 381 5.66 -1.86 -3.65
CA MET A 381 5.47 -1.26 -4.98
C MET A 381 5.48 0.28 -4.95
N LEU A 382 5.35 0.94 -3.78
CA LEU A 382 5.57 2.39 -3.69
C LEU A 382 7.03 2.80 -4.01
N LEU A 383 7.99 1.88 -3.85
CA LEU A 383 9.39 2.10 -4.18
C LEU A 383 9.62 2.36 -5.67
N PRO A 384 9.19 1.50 -6.62
CA PRO A 384 9.27 1.81 -8.05
C PRO A 384 8.40 3.00 -8.45
N VAL A 385 7.20 3.15 -7.86
CA VAL A 385 6.28 4.26 -8.15
C VAL A 385 6.95 5.63 -7.93
N CYS A 386 7.66 5.80 -6.82
CA CYS A 386 8.36 7.04 -6.51
C CYS A 386 9.80 7.07 -7.07
N GLY A 387 10.49 5.94 -7.03
CA GLY A 387 11.91 5.83 -7.33
C GLY A 387 12.25 5.90 -8.81
N ILE A 388 11.48 5.28 -9.69
CA ILE A 388 11.74 5.30 -11.14
C ILE A 388 11.63 6.72 -11.71
N PRO A 389 10.60 7.53 -11.39
CA PRO A 389 10.57 8.94 -11.77
C PRO A 389 11.81 9.72 -11.31
N LEU A 390 12.28 9.47 -10.09
CA LEU A 390 13.51 10.10 -9.58
C LEU A 390 14.75 9.66 -10.37
N LEU A 391 14.81 8.39 -10.79
CA LEU A 391 15.88 7.89 -11.65
C LEU A 391 15.88 8.61 -13.00
N VAL A 392 14.72 8.72 -13.65
CA VAL A 392 14.54 9.41 -14.95
C VAL A 392 14.92 10.89 -14.84
N GLU A 393 14.41 11.59 -13.83
CA GLU A 393 14.72 13.01 -13.58
C GLU A 393 16.24 13.21 -13.36
N SER A 394 16.88 12.31 -12.60
CA SER A 394 18.31 12.40 -12.34
C SER A 394 19.17 12.21 -13.60
N HIS A 395 18.69 11.47 -14.59
CA HIS A 395 19.34 11.33 -15.90
C HIS A 395 19.08 12.55 -16.77
N ALA A 396 17.82 12.99 -16.89
CA ALA A 396 17.44 14.15 -17.69
C ALA A 396 18.24 15.42 -17.31
N ARG A 397 18.42 15.67 -16.01
CA ARG A 397 19.23 16.80 -15.50
C ARG A 397 20.71 16.72 -15.89
N ARG A 398 21.27 15.51 -16.01
CA ARG A 398 22.68 15.33 -16.41
C ARG A 398 22.87 15.59 -17.90
N TYR A 399 21.94 15.14 -18.74
CA TYR A 399 21.97 15.42 -20.17
C TYR A 399 21.76 16.91 -20.46
N GLY A 400 20.82 17.57 -19.79
CA GLY A 400 20.61 19.01 -19.93
C GLY A 400 21.81 19.87 -19.50
N ARG A 401 22.60 19.42 -18.51
CA ARG A 401 23.86 20.07 -18.11
C ARG A 401 25.05 19.77 -19.01
N ARG A 402 24.94 18.80 -19.93
CA ARG A 402 25.96 18.42 -20.92
C ARG A 402 25.58 18.83 -22.35
N GLY A 403 24.54 19.65 -22.52
CA GLY A 403 24.27 20.29 -23.81
C GLY A 403 25.46 21.12 -24.27
N PRO A 404 25.62 21.36 -25.59
CA PRO A 404 26.77 22.08 -26.13
C PRO A 404 26.91 23.41 -25.39
N ASP A 405 28.11 23.70 -24.89
CA ASP A 405 28.45 25.01 -24.34
C ASP A 405 27.92 26.07 -25.31
N PRO A 406 27.20 27.10 -24.85
CA PRO A 406 26.87 28.22 -25.71
C PRO A 406 28.20 28.73 -26.26
N VAL A 407 28.36 28.63 -27.59
CA VAL A 407 29.54 29.09 -28.32
C VAL A 407 29.86 30.48 -27.78
N ARG A 408 30.95 30.58 -27.02
CA ARG A 408 31.45 31.88 -26.57
C ARG A 408 31.63 32.71 -27.83
N PRO A 409 30.99 33.88 -27.97
CA PRO A 409 31.20 34.71 -29.13
C PRO A 409 32.70 34.99 -29.26
N PRO A 410 33.27 34.92 -30.47
CA PRO A 410 34.70 35.16 -30.67
C PRO A 410 35.03 36.53 -30.09
N ARG A 411 36.01 36.56 -29.18
CA ARG A 411 36.55 37.81 -28.64
C ARG A 411 37.02 38.67 -29.82
N PRO A 412 36.54 39.91 -29.99
CA PRO A 412 37.04 40.80 -31.02
C PRO A 412 38.55 40.97 -30.85
N GLY A 413 39.26 40.82 -31.96
CA GLY A 413 40.70 40.61 -32.05
C GLY A 413 41.52 41.62 -31.23
N ARG A 414 42.41 41.07 -30.40
CA ARG A 414 43.55 41.77 -29.84
C ARG A 414 44.51 42.05 -31.00
N ARG A 415 44.51 43.29 -31.52
CA ARG A 415 45.51 43.73 -32.50
C ARG A 415 46.89 43.56 -31.87
N LEU A 416 47.76 42.79 -32.53
CA LEU A 416 49.18 42.73 -32.23
C LEU A 416 49.80 44.10 -32.55
N PRO A 417 50.61 44.69 -31.65
CA PRO A 417 51.38 45.88 -31.98
C PRO A 417 52.45 45.52 -33.01
N THR A 418 52.47 46.24 -34.12
CA THR A 418 53.57 46.24 -35.09
C THR A 418 54.84 46.73 -34.41
N ALA A 419 55.91 45.96 -34.58
CA ALA A 419 57.25 46.33 -34.15
C ALA A 419 57.81 47.38 -35.12
N GLU A 420 57.81 48.64 -34.71
CA GLU A 420 58.58 49.70 -35.36
C GLU A 420 58.84 50.84 -34.35
N ALA A 421 60.09 50.93 -33.89
CA ALA A 421 60.82 52.17 -33.55
C ALA A 421 61.99 51.85 -32.61
N ALA A 422 63.09 51.33 -33.19
CA ALA A 422 64.42 51.55 -32.65
C ALA A 422 65.01 52.78 -33.36
N SER A 423 64.89 53.96 -32.76
CA SER A 423 65.82 55.08 -32.96
C SER A 423 65.58 56.15 -31.89
N ARG A 424 66.49 56.20 -30.90
CA ARG A 424 67.18 57.40 -30.39
C ARG A 424 67.99 57.05 -29.16
#